data_AF-A0A9J6D545-F1
#
_entry.id   AF-A0A9J6D545-F1
#
_cell.length_a   1.000
_cell.length_b   1.000
_cell.length_c   1.000
_cell.angle_alpha   90.00
_cell.angle_beta   90.00
_cell.angle_gamma   90.00
#
_symmetry.space_group_name_H-M   'P 1'
#
loop_
_entity.id
_entity.type
_entity.pdbx_description
1 polymer ?
#
loop_
_entity_poly.entity_id
_entity_poly.type
_entity_poly.pdbx_seq_one_letter_code
_entity_poly.pdbx_strand_id
1 'polypeptide(L)'
;MEDECTLLTYRTHKADIGIECLYNNSGGSALLFEARAGALRRLSYRRKFDTSADVARAIFRICGTEEDTTEHIFLRCLCLGHLEGTTFTLALGFRGDTEKSTAVAREVYVTKQR
;
A
#
# COMPACT_ATOMS: atom_id res chain seq x y z
N MET A 1 31.74 -23.73 -3.84
CA MET A 1 30.78 -22.61 -3.78
C MET A 1 29.48 -23.28 -3.40
N GLU A 2 29.24 -23.43 -2.10
CA GLU A 2 28.03 -24.05 -1.60
C GLU A 2 26.92 -23.00 -1.80
N ASP A 3 25.95 -23.33 -2.65
CA ASP A 3 24.77 -22.50 -2.85
C ASP A 3 23.96 -22.52 -1.54
N GLU A 4 24.31 -21.65 -0.60
CA GLU A 4 23.46 -21.32 0.54
C GLU A 4 22.18 -20.71 -0.02
N CYS A 5 21.20 -21.57 -0.24
CA CYS A 5 19.88 -21.18 -0.65
C CYS A 5 19.31 -20.28 0.44
N THR A 6 19.15 -18.99 0.12
CA THR A 6 18.66 -17.96 1.05
C THR A 6 17.32 -18.33 1.67
N LEU A 7 16.49 -19.10 0.96
CA LEU A 7 15.24 -19.67 1.49
C LEU A 7 15.46 -20.71 2.60
N LEU A 8 16.53 -21.52 2.50
CA LEU A 8 16.89 -22.53 3.49
C LEU A 8 17.32 -21.85 4.79
N THR A 9 18.20 -20.85 4.69
CA THR A 9 18.63 -19.99 5.82
C THR A 9 17.45 -19.25 6.44
N TYR A 10 16.57 -18.68 5.63
CA TYR A 10 15.37 -18.02 6.13
C TYR A 10 14.46 -18.98 6.90
N ARG A 11 14.21 -20.17 6.36
CA ARG A 11 13.35 -21.18 6.98
C ARG A 11 13.93 -21.76 8.26
N THR A 12 15.25 -21.94 8.37
CA THR A 12 15.89 -22.43 9.60
C THR A 12 15.92 -21.38 10.71
N HIS A 13 16.05 -20.10 10.37
CA HIS A 13 16.24 -19.04 11.37
C HIS A 13 14.98 -18.23 11.69
N LYS A 14 13.93 -18.30 10.85
CA LYS A 14 12.65 -17.63 11.15
C LYS A 14 11.84 -18.46 12.15
N ALA A 15 12.00 -18.10 13.42
CA ALA A 15 11.33 -18.76 14.54
C ALA A 15 9.80 -18.54 14.58
N ASP A 16 9.33 -17.35 14.20
CA ASP A 16 7.92 -16.98 14.23
C ASP A 16 7.47 -16.33 12.92
N ILE A 17 6.26 -16.69 12.46
CA ILE A 17 5.58 -16.00 11.36
C ILE A 17 4.90 -14.77 11.95
N GLY A 18 5.60 -13.64 11.91
CA GLY A 18 5.12 -12.35 12.37
C GLY A 18 5.42 -11.22 11.39
N ILE A 19 4.86 -10.04 11.67
CA ILE A 19 5.17 -8.81 10.96
C ILE A 19 6.62 -8.44 11.30
N GLU A 20 7.50 -8.48 10.31
CA GLU A 20 8.87 -8.04 10.48
C GLU A 20 8.96 -6.52 10.38
N CYS A 21 9.51 -5.87 11.41
CA CYS A 21 9.70 -4.42 11.46
C CYS A 21 10.76 -3.92 10.45
N LEU A 22 11.49 -4.84 9.81
CA LEU A 22 12.47 -4.58 8.76
C LEU A 22 11.82 -4.06 7.48
N TYR A 23 10.61 -4.54 7.19
CA TYR A 23 9.83 -4.09 6.04
C TYR A 23 8.79 -3.09 6.53
N ASN A 24 8.80 -1.89 5.96
CA ASN A 24 7.76 -0.90 6.23
C ASN A 24 6.45 -1.39 5.61
N ASN A 25 5.66 -2.18 6.35
CA ASN A 25 4.32 -2.67 5.99
C ASN A 25 3.25 -1.58 6.14
N SER A 26 3.58 -0.35 5.76
CA SER A 26 2.63 0.75 5.67
C SER A 26 1.55 0.46 4.64
N GLY A 27 0.39 1.12 4.75
CA GLY A 27 -0.63 1.07 3.69
C GLY A 27 -0.07 1.46 2.31
N GLY A 28 0.92 2.35 2.27
CA GLY A 28 1.62 2.74 1.04
C GLY A 28 2.41 1.60 0.38
N SER A 29 3.09 0.73 1.15
CA SER A 29 3.82 -0.41 0.57
C SER A 29 2.88 -1.53 0.12
N ALA A 30 1.77 -1.75 0.84
CA ALA A 30 0.70 -2.64 0.40
C ALA A 30 0.09 -2.15 -0.92
N LEU A 31 -0.27 -0.86 -1.02
CA LEU A 31 -0.78 -0.26 -2.26
C LEU A 31 0.23 -0.33 -3.41
N LEU A 32 1.52 -0.13 -3.13
CA LEU A 32 2.57 -0.24 -4.14
C LEU A 32 2.69 -1.69 -4.65
N PHE A 33 2.57 -2.68 -3.77
CA PHE A 33 2.54 -4.09 -4.16
C PHE A 33 1.36 -4.38 -5.08
N GLU A 34 0.14 -3.98 -4.69
CA GLU A 34 -1.08 -4.13 -5.50
C GLU A 34 -0.95 -3.42 -6.86
N ALA A 35 -0.33 -2.24 -6.89
CA ALA A 35 -0.07 -1.51 -8.12
C ALA A 35 0.87 -2.28 -9.06
N ARG A 36 1.97 -2.83 -8.53
CA ARG A 36 2.96 -3.61 -9.31
C ARG A 36 2.42 -4.96 -9.77
N ALA A 37 1.59 -5.60 -8.95
CA ALA A 37 0.87 -6.81 -9.32
C ALA A 37 -0.23 -6.56 -10.36
N GLY A 38 -0.55 -5.28 -10.64
CA GLY A 38 -1.63 -4.89 -11.55
C GLY A 38 -3.03 -5.08 -10.97
N ALA A 39 -3.14 -5.38 -9.68
CA ALA A 39 -4.41 -5.65 -8.99
C ALA A 39 -5.27 -4.39 -8.84
N LEU A 40 -4.65 -3.21 -8.75
CA LEU A 40 -5.38 -1.93 -8.75
C LEU A 40 -6.06 -1.61 -10.09
N ARG A 41 -5.69 -2.32 -11.18
CA ARG A 41 -6.29 -2.20 -12.52
C ARG A 41 -6.53 -0.74 -12.97
N ARG A 42 -5.54 0.13 -12.75
CA ARG A 42 -5.62 1.56 -13.08
C ARG A 42 -6.03 1.78 -14.53
N LEU A 43 -7.05 2.63 -14.73
CA LEU A 43 -7.51 3.06 -16.04
C LEU A 43 -6.86 4.37 -16.49
N SER A 44 -6.33 5.16 -15.55
CA SER A 44 -5.62 6.41 -15.81
C SER A 44 -4.49 6.26 -16.84
N TYR A 45 -3.70 5.20 -16.76
CA TYR A 45 -2.68 4.90 -17.78
C TYR A 45 -3.31 4.37 -19.07
N ARG A 46 -4.29 3.47 -18.97
CA ARG A 46 -4.94 2.82 -20.12
C ARG A 46 -5.67 3.82 -21.02
N ARG A 47 -6.21 4.89 -20.45
CA ARG A 47 -6.86 6.00 -21.17
C ARG A 47 -5.96 6.68 -22.21
N LYS A 48 -4.63 6.55 -22.10
CA LYS A 48 -3.68 7.04 -23.12
C LYS A 48 -3.75 6.25 -24.43
N PHE A 49 -4.22 5.01 -24.40
CA PHE A 49 -4.22 4.08 -25.53
C PHE A 49 -5.63 3.60 -25.92
N ASP A 50 -6.61 3.81 -25.06
CA ASP A 50 -7.98 3.33 -25.23
C ASP A 50 -8.97 4.47 -24.94
N THR A 51 -9.66 4.92 -25.99
CA THR A 51 -10.64 6.02 -25.97
C THR A 51 -12.08 5.53 -25.82
N SER A 52 -12.30 4.25 -25.55
CA SER A 52 -13.64 3.74 -25.23
C SER A 52 -14.24 4.53 -24.06
N ALA A 53 -15.56 4.75 -24.09
CA ALA A 53 -16.24 5.56 -23.08
C ALA A 53 -15.98 5.07 -21.63
N ASP A 54 -15.87 3.76 -21.47
CA ASP A 54 -15.60 3.09 -20.20
C ASP A 54 -14.21 3.42 -19.64
N VAL A 55 -13.18 3.47 -20.50
CA VAL A 55 -11.81 3.81 -20.11
C VAL A 55 -11.60 5.32 -20.07
N ALA A 56 -12.29 6.08 -20.92
CA ALA A 56 -12.24 7.53 -20.99
C ALA A 56 -12.72 8.19 -19.70
N ARG A 57 -13.68 7.61 -18.97
CA ARG A 57 -14.04 8.13 -17.64
C ARG A 57 -12.99 7.81 -16.57
N ALA A 58 -12.13 6.83 -16.81
CA ALA A 58 -11.09 6.37 -15.89
C ALA A 58 -11.61 6.17 -14.45
N ILE A 59 -12.81 5.62 -14.27
CA ILE A 59 -13.37 5.36 -12.94
C ILE A 59 -12.51 4.29 -12.26
N PHE A 60 -12.17 4.50 -10.99
CA PHE A 60 -11.35 3.56 -10.24
C PHE A 60 -12.10 2.24 -10.05
N ARG A 61 -11.53 1.14 -10.53
CA ARG A 61 -12.24 -0.15 -10.65
C ARG A 61 -12.57 -0.83 -9.32
N ILE A 62 -11.90 -0.45 -8.23
CA ILE A 62 -12.16 -1.06 -6.92
C ILE A 62 -13.43 -0.48 -6.30
N CYS A 63 -13.56 0.85 -6.26
CA CYS A 63 -14.72 1.51 -5.66
C CYS A 63 -15.86 1.72 -6.67
N GLY A 64 -15.55 1.90 -7.96
CA GLY A 64 -16.52 2.19 -9.00
C GLY A 64 -17.21 3.56 -8.91
N THR A 65 -16.80 4.43 -7.99
CA THR A 65 -17.53 5.68 -7.66
C THR A 65 -16.82 6.94 -8.12
N GLU A 66 -15.49 7.01 -7.98
CA GLU A 66 -14.70 8.20 -8.30
C GLU A 66 -13.65 7.92 -9.37
N GLU A 67 -13.11 8.97 -9.97
CA GLU A 67 -12.03 8.87 -10.94
C GLU A 67 -10.74 8.30 -10.31
N ASP A 68 -10.01 7.52 -11.11
CA ASP A 68 -8.70 6.93 -10.80
C ASP A 68 -7.61 8.00 -10.70
N THR A 69 -7.67 8.74 -9.60
CA THR A 69 -6.66 9.73 -9.20
C THR A 69 -5.85 9.20 -8.02
N THR A 70 -4.61 9.66 -7.87
CA THR A 70 -3.79 9.28 -6.71
C THR A 70 -4.43 9.74 -5.41
N GLU A 71 -5.00 10.95 -5.38
CA GLU A 71 -5.69 11.46 -4.19
C GLU A 71 -6.88 10.59 -3.80
N HIS A 72 -7.69 10.16 -4.77
CA HIS A 72 -8.79 9.24 -4.47
C HIS A 72 -8.28 7.96 -3.80
N ILE A 73 -7.28 7.31 -4.40
CA ILE A 73 -6.73 6.04 -3.91
C ILE A 73 -6.19 6.16 -2.48
N PHE A 74 -5.45 7.23 -2.17
CA PHE A 74 -4.77 7.37 -0.88
C PHE A 74 -5.63 8.01 0.22
N LEU A 75 -6.53 8.93 -0.13
CA LEU A 75 -7.23 9.76 0.87
C LEU A 75 -8.74 9.56 0.94
N ARG A 76 -9.37 9.04 -0.12
CA ARG A 76 -10.84 9.04 -0.25
C ARG A 76 -11.45 7.66 -0.47
N CYS A 77 -10.68 6.70 -0.96
CA CYS A 77 -11.20 5.38 -1.31
C CYS A 77 -11.54 4.57 -0.05
N LEU A 78 -12.83 4.53 0.28
CA LEU A 78 -13.36 3.75 1.40
C LEU A 78 -13.04 2.24 1.28
N CYS A 79 -12.93 1.72 0.07
CA CYS A 79 -12.63 0.31 -0.19
C CYS A 79 -11.19 -0.09 0.13
N LEU A 80 -10.27 0.88 0.20
CA LEU A 80 -8.84 0.63 0.49
C LEU A 80 -8.44 1.00 1.92
N GLY A 81 -9.40 1.51 2.72
CA GLY A 81 -9.13 2.10 4.02
C GLY A 81 -8.52 3.49 3.84
N HIS A 82 -9.31 4.54 4.05
CA HIS A 82 -8.82 5.90 3.88
C HIS A 82 -8.19 6.43 5.17
N LEU A 83 -7.16 7.26 5.02
CA LEU A 83 -6.53 7.95 6.14
C LEU A 83 -7.29 9.26 6.40
N GLU A 84 -8.17 9.26 7.40
CA GLU A 84 -8.89 10.46 7.85
C GLU A 84 -7.94 11.54 8.36
N GLY A 85 -8.13 12.79 7.90
CA GLY A 85 -7.44 13.96 8.46
C GLY A 85 -5.98 14.15 8.05
N THR A 86 -5.41 13.31 7.18
CA THR A 86 -4.02 13.47 6.70
C THR A 86 -3.95 14.24 5.38
N THR A 87 -2.97 15.14 5.25
CA THR A 87 -2.63 15.73 3.95
C THR A 87 -2.05 14.67 3.01
N PHE A 88 -2.18 14.88 1.70
CA PHE A 88 -1.69 13.93 0.68
C PHE A 88 -0.20 13.59 0.85
N THR A 89 0.63 14.57 1.22
CA THR A 89 2.05 14.38 1.48
C THR A 89 2.31 13.47 2.67
N LEU A 90 1.57 13.65 3.77
CA LEU A 90 1.65 12.80 4.95
C LEU A 90 1.17 11.37 4.67
N ALA A 91 0.09 11.20 3.89
CA ALA A 91 -0.41 9.89 3.50
C ALA A 91 0.60 9.09 2.66
N LEU A 92 1.42 9.78 1.87
CA LEU A 92 2.54 9.18 1.13
C LEU A 92 3.79 8.93 2.00
N GLY A 93 3.76 9.32 3.27
CA GLY A 93 4.88 9.15 4.20
C GLY A 93 5.96 10.24 4.10
N PHE A 94 5.71 11.34 3.39
CA PHE A 94 6.59 12.50 3.46
C PHE A 94 6.39 13.18 4.81
N ARG A 95 7.43 13.14 5.66
CA ARG A 95 7.47 13.97 6.86
C ARG A 95 7.55 15.42 6.40
N GLY A 96 6.58 16.24 6.81
CA GLY A 96 6.74 17.69 6.71
C GLY A 96 8.00 18.09 7.48
N ASP A 97 8.78 19.04 6.96
CA ASP A 97 10.07 19.49 7.53
C ASP A 97 9.97 20.06 8.97
N THR A 98 8.77 20.07 9.55
CA THR A 98 8.54 20.45 10.93
C THR A 98 8.57 19.21 11.82
N GLU A 99 9.69 19.10 12.54
CA GLU A 99 9.86 18.41 13.83
C GLU A 99 10.41 16.97 13.76
N LYS A 100 11.71 16.92 14.08
CA LYS A 100 12.39 15.79 14.71
C LYS A 100 11.46 15.17 15.77
N SER A 101 10.94 13.99 15.51
CA SER A 101 10.05 13.29 16.45
C SER A 101 10.38 11.80 16.48
N THR A 102 11.15 11.48 17.52
CA THR A 102 11.06 10.32 18.40
C THR A 102 9.92 9.36 18.09
N ALA A 103 10.29 8.17 17.63
CA ALA A 103 9.37 7.04 17.45
C ALA A 103 8.82 6.59 18.81
N VAL A 104 7.54 6.88 19.08
CA VAL A 104 6.79 6.19 20.13
C VAL A 104 6.08 5.02 19.45
N ALA A 105 6.59 3.81 19.71
CA ALA A 105 5.98 2.56 19.29
C ALA A 105 4.59 2.44 19.97
N ARG A 106 3.54 2.33 19.17
CA ARG A 106 2.21 1.93 19.66
C ARG A 106 2.14 0.41 19.61
N GLU A 107 1.91 -0.22 20.77
CA GLU A 107 1.64 -1.64 20.87
C GLU A 107 0.30 -1.97 20.20
N VAL A 108 0.34 -2.85 19.21
CA VAL A 108 -0.84 -3.41 18.55
C VAL A 108 -1.08 -4.79 19.13
N TYR A 109 -2.19 -4.96 19.85
CA TYR A 109 -2.60 -6.24 20.41
C TYR A 109 -3.40 -7.03 19.37
N VAL A 110 -2.88 -8.19 18.97
CA VAL A 110 -3.55 -9.11 18.03
C VAL A 110 -4.28 -10.20 18.82
N THR A 111 -5.61 -10.18 18.79
CA THR A 111 -6.43 -11.28 19.31
C THR A 111 -6.57 -12.37 18.25
N LYS A 112 -5.95 -13.54 18.47
CA LYS A 112 -6.14 -14.74 17.62
C LYS A 112 -7.55 -15.32 17.83
N GLN A 113 -8.26 -15.63 16.75
CA GLN A 113 -9.30 -16.67 16.77
C GLN A 113 -8.74 -17.95 16.13
N ARG A 114 -9.14 -19.08 16.72
CA ARG A 114 -8.54 -20.42 16.60
C ARG A 114 -9.02 -21.18 15.38
#